data_AF-A0AAU4XQL1-F1
#
_entry.id   AF-A0AAU4XQL1-F1
#
_cell.length_a   1.000
_cell.length_b   1.000
_cell.length_c   1.000
_cell.angle_alpha   90.00
_cell.angle_beta   90.00
_cell.angle_gamma   90.00
#
_symmetry.space_group_name_H-M   'P 1'
#
loop_
_entity.id
_entity.type
_entity.pdbx_description
1 polymer ?
#
loop_
_entity_poly.entity_id
_entity_poly.type
_entity_poly.pdbx_seq_one_letter_code
_entity_poly.pdbx_strand_id
1 'polypeptide(L)'
;MFKTRIKKLSVALSVLGLAFSGVAATQGTAQAASYGWVYISFPKWLGNCPNATVKGIQAYTDQWSTNWDMGDDLVYGKVALGQRNTIIGNLFCKRSNGGYYQAVARYDVVPTRNRQTVWVGPGGWTRN
;
A
#
# COMPACT_ATOMS: atom_id res chain seq x y z
N MET A 1 11.20 84.56 10.47
CA MET A 1 12.12 84.88 11.58
C MET A 1 11.54 84.30 12.88
N PHE A 2 11.96 83.10 13.29
CA PHE A 2 11.84 82.57 14.66
C PHE A 2 12.90 81.46 14.88
N LYS A 3 13.33 81.32 16.12
CA LYS A 3 14.69 80.98 16.59
C LYS A 3 14.96 79.46 16.82
N THR A 4 16.22 79.10 16.60
CA THR A 4 17.11 78.05 17.16
C THR A 4 16.65 76.99 18.19
N ARG A 5 16.99 75.72 17.85
CA ARG A 5 17.79 74.65 18.53
C ARG A 5 17.40 74.09 19.92
N ILE A 6 17.86 72.82 20.14
CA ILE A 6 18.10 72.03 21.39
C ILE A 6 17.09 70.85 21.52
N LYS A 7 17.40 69.57 21.75
CA LYS A 7 18.62 68.79 22.12
C LYS A 7 18.44 67.33 21.64
N LYS A 8 19.55 66.66 21.34
CA LYS A 8 19.64 65.20 21.21
C LYS A 8 19.35 64.54 22.57
N LEU A 9 18.57 63.45 22.59
CA LEU A 9 18.74 62.39 23.58
C LEU A 9 18.63 61.03 22.88
N SER A 10 19.59 60.19 23.20
CA SER A 10 19.93 58.95 22.53
C SER A 10 19.44 57.74 23.32
N VAL A 11 19.45 56.59 22.64
CA VAL A 11 19.56 55.21 23.18
C VAL A 11 18.33 54.59 23.84
N ALA A 12 17.79 53.56 23.17
CA ALA A 12 17.62 52.24 23.78
C ALA A 12 17.88 51.16 22.72
N LEU A 13 18.97 50.44 22.96
CA LEU A 13 19.45 49.25 22.26
C LEU A 13 18.61 48.02 22.67
N SER A 14 18.74 46.94 21.87
CA SER A 14 18.42 45.52 22.18
C SER A 14 16.98 45.10 21.82
N VAL A 15 16.70 44.01 21.08
CA VAL A 15 17.32 42.68 21.11
C VAL A 15 17.17 41.98 19.73
N LEU A 16 18.26 41.33 19.31
CA LEU A 16 18.33 40.27 18.29
C LEU A 16 17.35 39.12 18.55
N GLY A 17 16.67 38.67 17.50
CA GLY A 17 16.10 37.31 17.41
C GLY A 17 15.78 37.01 15.95
N LEU A 18 16.79 36.85 15.08
CA LEU A 18 17.34 35.55 14.68
C LEU A 18 16.27 34.47 14.41
N ALA A 19 16.29 34.02 13.15
CA ALA A 19 15.80 32.74 12.65
C ALA A 19 14.29 32.57 12.42
N PHE A 20 13.79 33.13 11.33
CA PHE A 20 12.86 32.37 10.48
C PHE A 20 13.68 31.55 9.47
N SER A 21 14.54 30.67 9.99
CA SER A 21 15.30 29.71 9.20
C SER A 21 14.45 28.45 9.06
N GLY A 22 14.00 28.19 7.84
CA GLY A 22 13.86 26.83 7.35
C GLY A 22 12.91 25.91 8.12
N VAL A 23 11.62 26.09 7.90
CA VAL A 23 10.81 24.91 7.59
C VAL A 23 10.74 24.86 6.08
N ALA A 24 11.87 24.53 5.45
CA ALA A 24 11.80 23.86 4.16
C ALA A 24 11.06 22.56 4.47
N ALA A 25 9.74 22.58 4.32
CA ALA A 25 8.96 21.38 4.20
C ALA A 25 9.65 20.62 3.07
N THR A 26 10.42 19.60 3.44
CA THR A 26 10.93 18.63 2.50
C THR A 26 9.67 18.06 1.87
N GLN A 27 9.28 18.63 0.73
CA GLN A 27 8.43 17.96 -0.23
C GLN A 27 9.20 16.69 -0.55
N GLY A 28 8.92 15.62 0.20
CA GLY A 28 9.33 14.29 -0.19
C GLY A 28 8.85 14.16 -1.62
N THR A 29 9.80 14.01 -2.55
CA THR A 29 9.47 13.79 -3.95
C THR A 29 8.46 12.66 -3.97
N ALA A 30 7.26 12.92 -4.52
CA ALA A 30 6.27 11.88 -4.66
C ALA A 30 6.88 10.80 -5.55
N GLN A 31 7.44 9.76 -4.93
CA GLN A 31 8.02 8.64 -5.65
C GLN A 31 6.85 7.90 -6.29
N ALA A 32 6.75 8.00 -7.61
CA ALA A 32 5.80 7.21 -8.37
C ALA A 32 6.00 5.74 -8.01
N ALA A 33 4.93 5.07 -7.58
CA ALA A 33 5.00 3.65 -7.27
C ALA A 33 5.42 2.89 -8.54
N SER A 34 6.48 2.08 -8.44
CA SER A 34 6.84 1.17 -9.51
C SER A 34 5.81 0.05 -9.52
N TYR A 35 5.17 -0.20 -10.67
CA TYR A 35 4.21 -1.29 -10.79
C TYR A 35 4.87 -2.56 -11.31
N GLY A 36 4.42 -3.70 -10.79
CA GLY A 36 4.86 -5.02 -11.22
C GLY A 36 3.68 -5.97 -11.34
N TRP A 37 3.90 -7.06 -12.05
CA TRP A 37 2.98 -8.19 -12.10
C TRP A 37 3.52 -9.30 -11.19
N VAL A 38 2.66 -9.85 -10.34
CA VAL A 38 3.03 -10.87 -9.34
C VAL A 38 2.06 -12.03 -9.41
N TYR A 39 2.53 -13.21 -9.01
CA TYR A 39 1.67 -14.36 -8.82
C TYR A 39 0.99 -14.25 -7.45
N ILE A 40 -0.33 -14.16 -7.42
CA ILE A 40 -1.14 -14.07 -6.21
C ILE A 40 -1.77 -15.44 -5.97
N SER A 41 -1.31 -16.14 -4.95
CA SER A 41 -1.75 -17.49 -4.61
C SER A 41 -2.66 -17.49 -3.40
N PHE A 42 -3.69 -18.33 -3.40
CA PHE A 42 -4.64 -18.53 -2.30
C PHE A 42 -4.53 -19.94 -1.73
N PRO A 43 -3.38 -20.33 -1.16
CA PRO A 43 -3.14 -21.71 -0.82
C PRO A 43 -3.92 -22.17 0.41
N LYS A 44 -4.22 -23.47 0.45
CA LYS A 44 -4.94 -24.10 1.56
C LYS A 44 -4.23 -23.97 2.90
N TRP A 45 -2.89 -24.03 2.92
CA TRP A 45 -2.10 -23.93 4.15
C TRP A 45 -2.12 -22.53 4.80
N LEU A 46 -2.62 -21.50 4.10
CA LEU A 46 -2.96 -20.19 4.70
C LEU A 46 -4.43 -20.10 5.16
N GLY A 47 -5.15 -21.22 5.23
CA GLY A 47 -6.54 -21.27 5.71
C GLY A 47 -7.59 -20.99 4.62
N ASN A 48 -7.20 -21.01 3.34
CA ASN A 48 -8.16 -20.92 2.25
C ASN A 48 -8.87 -22.26 2.01
N CYS A 49 -10.17 -22.22 1.75
CA CYS A 49 -11.00 -23.38 1.44
C CYS A 49 -10.82 -24.55 2.43
N PRO A 50 -11.12 -24.37 3.74
CA PRO A 50 -11.05 -25.46 4.72
C PRO A 50 -11.87 -26.67 4.24
N ASN A 51 -11.27 -27.86 4.33
CA ASN A 51 -11.86 -29.13 3.86
C ASN A 51 -12.26 -29.15 2.37
N ALA A 52 -11.71 -28.25 1.57
CA ALA A 52 -11.95 -28.12 0.13
C ALA A 52 -10.63 -27.78 -0.58
N THR A 53 -10.73 -27.48 -1.88
CA THR A 53 -9.65 -27.02 -2.74
C THR A 53 -10.11 -25.80 -3.52
N VAL A 54 -9.27 -24.77 -3.63
CA VAL A 54 -9.55 -23.63 -4.52
C VAL A 54 -9.59 -24.13 -5.96
N LYS A 55 -10.67 -23.79 -6.68
CA LYS A 55 -10.87 -24.14 -8.09
C LYS A 55 -11.27 -22.97 -8.97
N GLY A 56 -11.55 -21.83 -8.36
CA GLY A 56 -11.86 -20.60 -9.05
C GLY A 56 -11.46 -19.41 -8.21
N ILE A 57 -10.96 -18.37 -8.85
CA ILE A 57 -10.51 -17.13 -8.22
C ILE A 57 -11.08 -15.97 -9.01
N GLN A 58 -11.93 -15.18 -8.37
CA GLN A 58 -12.15 -13.80 -8.78
C GLN A 58 -11.34 -12.92 -7.84
N ALA A 59 -10.42 -12.11 -8.36
CA ALA A 59 -9.52 -11.31 -7.53
C ALA A 59 -9.41 -9.87 -8.03
N TYR A 60 -9.13 -8.96 -7.11
CA TYR A 60 -8.99 -7.54 -7.34
C TYR A 60 -7.85 -6.96 -6.49
N THR A 61 -7.17 -5.99 -7.09
CA THR A 61 -6.22 -5.07 -6.48
C THR A 61 -6.55 -3.65 -6.96
N ASP A 62 -5.96 -2.64 -6.34
CA ASP A 62 -6.14 -1.25 -6.78
C ASP A 62 -5.74 -1.00 -8.25
N GLN A 63 -4.98 -1.90 -8.87
CA GLN A 63 -4.38 -1.73 -10.21
C GLN A 63 -4.84 -2.77 -11.24
N TRP A 64 -5.59 -3.79 -10.83
CA TRP A 64 -5.95 -4.94 -11.67
C TRP A 64 -7.06 -5.78 -11.05
N SER A 65 -7.86 -6.41 -11.90
CA SER A 65 -8.84 -7.43 -11.50
C SER A 65 -8.92 -8.56 -12.53
N THR A 66 -9.30 -9.75 -12.06
CA THR A 66 -9.74 -10.86 -12.91
C THR A 66 -11.18 -11.25 -12.61
N ASN A 67 -11.94 -11.55 -13.65
CA ASN A 67 -13.29 -12.07 -13.54
C ASN A 67 -13.27 -13.60 -13.73
N TRP A 68 -13.06 -14.32 -12.62
CA TRP A 68 -12.95 -15.77 -12.54
C TRP A 68 -11.83 -16.39 -13.39
N ASP A 69 -10.74 -16.72 -12.73
CA ASP A 69 -9.72 -17.66 -13.21
C ASP A 69 -9.98 -19.05 -12.62
N MET A 70 -10.01 -20.09 -13.45
CA MET A 70 -10.47 -21.42 -13.05
C MET A 70 -9.36 -22.45 -13.27
N GLY A 71 -9.14 -23.33 -12.29
CA GLY A 71 -8.26 -24.49 -12.44
C GLY A 71 -7.29 -24.72 -11.28
N ASP A 72 -6.74 -23.64 -10.73
CA ASP A 72 -5.76 -23.67 -9.66
C ASP A 72 -6.05 -22.61 -8.58
N ASP A 73 -5.07 -22.39 -7.70
CA ASP A 73 -5.11 -21.42 -6.61
C ASP A 73 -4.23 -20.19 -6.88
N LEU A 74 -3.95 -19.86 -8.14
CA LEU A 74 -2.97 -18.84 -8.55
C LEU A 74 -3.54 -17.91 -9.61
N VAL A 75 -3.29 -16.61 -9.48
CA VAL A 75 -3.56 -15.63 -10.56
C VAL A 75 -2.35 -14.72 -10.78
N TYR A 76 -2.21 -14.13 -11.95
CA TYR A 76 -1.13 -13.17 -12.24
C TYR A 76 -1.68 -11.74 -12.32
N GLY A 77 -1.46 -10.96 -11.25
CA GLY A 77 -2.09 -9.65 -11.06
C GLY A 77 -1.08 -8.51 -10.94
N LYS A 78 -1.53 -7.29 -11.28
CA LYS A 78 -0.71 -6.07 -11.18
C LYS A 78 -0.79 -5.45 -9.79
N VAL A 79 0.33 -4.99 -9.27
CA VAL A 79 0.51 -4.43 -7.92
C VAL A 79 1.51 -3.27 -7.93
N ALA A 80 1.46 -2.40 -6.92
CA ALA A 80 2.51 -1.44 -6.60
C ALA A 80 3.64 -2.14 -5.82
N LEU A 81 4.85 -2.17 -6.38
CA LEU A 81 6.02 -2.78 -5.76
C LEU A 81 6.59 -1.87 -4.65
N GLY A 82 7.05 -2.49 -3.56
CA GLY A 82 7.60 -1.80 -2.40
C GLY A 82 6.57 -1.01 -1.59
N GLN A 83 5.28 -1.14 -1.93
CA GLN A 83 4.17 -0.44 -1.30
C GLN A 83 3.13 -1.43 -0.80
N ARG A 84 2.25 -1.01 0.12
CA ARG A 84 1.11 -1.81 0.55
C ARG A 84 0.08 -1.87 -0.58
N ASN A 85 -0.42 -3.08 -0.84
CA ASN A 85 -1.47 -3.34 -1.79
C ASN A 85 -2.67 -3.94 -1.08
N THR A 86 -3.86 -3.58 -1.56
CA THR A 86 -5.08 -4.32 -1.27
C THR A 86 -5.20 -5.50 -2.24
N ILE A 87 -5.37 -6.71 -1.71
CA ILE A 87 -5.72 -7.91 -2.46
C ILE A 87 -7.00 -8.47 -1.88
N ILE A 88 -8.06 -8.50 -2.69
CA ILE A 88 -9.35 -9.08 -2.35
C ILE A 88 -9.63 -10.22 -3.32
N GLY A 89 -10.07 -11.37 -2.81
CA GLY A 89 -10.39 -12.55 -3.60
C GLY A 89 -11.71 -13.19 -3.16
N ASN A 90 -12.55 -13.54 -4.13
CA ASN A 90 -13.66 -14.47 -3.98
C ASN A 90 -13.21 -15.83 -4.54
N LEU A 91 -13.10 -16.82 -3.67
CA LEU A 91 -12.61 -18.15 -4.00
C LEU A 91 -13.78 -19.10 -4.19
N PHE A 92 -13.79 -19.86 -5.27
CA PHE A 92 -14.65 -21.03 -5.40
C PHE A 92 -13.94 -22.26 -4.82
N CYS A 93 -14.45 -22.75 -3.69
CA CYS A 93 -13.94 -23.88 -2.96
C CYS A 93 -14.69 -25.16 -3.34
N LYS A 94 -14.03 -26.09 -4.03
CA LYS A 94 -14.61 -27.37 -4.46
C LYS A 94 -14.34 -28.48 -3.44
N ARG A 95 -15.36 -29.28 -3.16
CA ARG A 95 -15.29 -30.53 -2.38
C ARG A 95 -16.07 -31.64 -3.10
N SER A 96 -16.00 -32.88 -2.61
CA SER A 96 -16.61 -34.04 -3.27
C SER A 96 -18.13 -33.91 -3.46
N ASN A 97 -18.83 -33.27 -2.52
CA ASN A 97 -20.29 -33.12 -2.51
C ASN A 97 -20.78 -31.70 -2.88
N GLY A 98 -19.99 -30.93 -3.64
CA GLY A 98 -20.41 -29.59 -4.10
C GLY A 98 -19.29 -28.56 -4.01
N GLY A 99 -19.66 -27.30 -3.82
CA GLY A 99 -18.72 -26.21 -3.60
C GLY A 99 -19.34 -25.07 -2.82
N TYR A 100 -18.50 -24.17 -2.33
CA TYR A 100 -18.92 -22.95 -1.64
C TYR A 100 -17.98 -21.81 -2.01
N TYR A 101 -18.41 -20.58 -1.74
CA TYR A 101 -17.57 -19.40 -1.96
C TYR A 101 -16.96 -18.92 -0.65
N GLN A 102 -15.70 -18.50 -0.68
CA GLN A 102 -15.00 -17.89 0.44
C GLN A 102 -14.41 -16.55 0.01
N ALA A 103 -14.69 -15.48 0.76
CA ALA A 103 -14.03 -14.20 0.58
C ALA A 103 -12.72 -14.14 1.38
N VAL A 104 -11.71 -13.51 0.81
CA VAL A 104 -10.40 -13.26 1.42
C VAL A 104 -10.00 -11.82 1.12
N ALA A 105 -9.55 -11.09 2.12
CA ALA A 105 -9.07 -9.72 1.95
C ALA A 105 -7.79 -9.47 2.76
N ARG A 106 -6.79 -8.87 2.11
CA ARG A 106 -5.56 -8.35 2.73
C ARG A 106 -5.30 -6.93 2.24
N TYR A 107 -4.81 -6.09 3.13
CA TYR A 107 -4.61 -4.65 2.88
C TYR A 107 -3.15 -4.22 3.07
N ASP A 108 -2.27 -5.20 3.30
CA ASP A 108 -0.92 -5.01 3.78
C ASP A 108 0.10 -5.82 2.98
N VAL A 109 -0.28 -6.33 1.80
CA VAL A 109 0.62 -7.13 0.97
C VAL A 109 1.64 -6.21 0.31
N VAL A 110 2.92 -6.48 0.55
CA VAL A 110 4.05 -5.67 0.05
C VAL A 110 4.97 -6.53 -0.82
N PRO A 111 4.64 -6.76 -2.10
CA PRO A 111 5.56 -7.38 -3.05
C PRO A 111 6.71 -6.44 -3.35
N THR A 112 7.93 -6.96 -3.52
CA THR A 112 9.15 -6.15 -3.67
C THR A 112 9.76 -6.21 -5.06
N ARG A 113 9.36 -7.20 -5.88
CA ARG A 113 9.87 -7.39 -7.24
C ARG A 113 8.82 -7.94 -8.19
N ASN A 114 9.02 -7.72 -9.48
CA ASN A 114 8.21 -8.30 -10.54
C ASN A 114 8.33 -9.84 -10.53
N ARG A 115 7.27 -10.54 -10.92
CA ARG A 115 7.15 -12.01 -10.96
C ARG A 115 7.36 -12.72 -9.61
N GLN A 116 7.28 -11.98 -8.51
CA GLN A 116 7.26 -12.58 -7.17
C GLN A 116 5.95 -13.36 -6.96
N THR A 117 6.00 -14.41 -6.13
CA THR A 117 4.79 -15.06 -5.64
C THR A 117 4.45 -14.49 -4.27
N VAL A 118 3.20 -14.07 -4.11
CA VAL A 118 2.61 -13.72 -2.82
C VAL A 118 1.52 -14.72 -2.49
N TRP A 119 1.59 -15.30 -1.30
CA TRP A 119 0.58 -16.22 -0.79
C TRP A 119 -0.30 -15.46 0.19
N VAL A 120 -1.61 -15.53 0.00
CA VAL A 120 -2.62 -14.76 0.73
C VAL A 120 -3.68 -15.70 1.28
N GLY A 121 -4.07 -15.52 2.54
CA GLY A 121 -5.21 -16.23 3.12
C GLY A 121 -5.59 -15.69 4.51
N PRO A 122 -6.62 -16.27 5.16
CA PRO A 122 -7.01 -15.89 6.52
C PRO A 122 -5.87 -15.94 7.54
N GLY A 123 -4.95 -16.90 7.40
CA GLY A 123 -3.83 -17.12 8.32
C GLY A 123 -2.68 -16.12 8.18
N GLY A 124 -2.57 -15.43 7.05
CA GLY A 124 -1.54 -14.41 6.87
C GLY A 124 -1.37 -14.00 5.42
N TRP A 125 -0.23 -13.39 5.14
CA TRP A 125 0.34 -13.44 3.81
C TRP A 125 1.86 -13.63 3.94
N THR A 126 2.49 -14.15 2.89
CA THR A 126 3.95 -14.28 2.79
C THR A 126 4.38 -14.23 1.32
N ARG A 127 5.69 -14.22 1.03
CA ARG A 127 6.26 -14.09 -0.32
C ARG A 127 7.63 -14.77 -0.44
N ASN A 128 8.10 -15.02 -1.67
CA ASN A 128 9.42 -15.61 -1.97
C ASN A 128 10.50 -14.64 -2.44
#